data_AF-A0A7D5HG74-F1
#
_entry.id   AF-A0A7D5HG74-F1
#
_cell.length_a   1.000
_cell.length_b   1.000
_cell.length_c   1.000
_cell.angle_alpha   90.00
_cell.angle_beta   90.00
_cell.angle_gamma   90.00
#
_symmetry.space_group_name_H-M   'P 1'
#
loop_
_entity.id
_entity.type
_entity.pdbx_description
1 polymer ?
#
loop_
_entity_poly.entity_id
_entity_poly.type
_entity_poly.pdbx_seq_one_letter_code
_entity_poly.pdbx_strand_id
1 'polypeptide(L)'
;VPNASDGTPFAQTAVQPGGTYDYTFQLIDSGFYWYHPHMHGDMQVEAGLYAPIVVHDDLVIDIAADRVFVLDDVKLESTGKLSERTDNLDLMLGRQGNVVLINGQQHPSVTAKAGSRERWRFVNAANGRYFNLELPGHTFRVIGWDGGPLVTPYEASTLLMAPGERYEVLVELADAEGDRLELRTLHYDRGHNIPDPGPIELLAIDFAARGTPPSALPTTWGTVQPIPVEPSSLQRRFVLREDDTVPAMPVFTINDEAFPNITPVRGPSGKVEIWEVENLSEMDHPFHLHGMSFQSLDAAGSPVGPLGWKDTINVPREATVRFAVELGAP
;
A
#
# COMPACT_ATOMS: atom_id res chain seq x y z
N VAL A 1 10.35 10.85 -7.32
CA VAL A 1 10.10 12.32 -7.21
C VAL A 1 11.38 12.99 -6.73
N PRO A 2 11.77 14.20 -7.18
CA PRO A 2 12.95 14.90 -6.65
C PRO A 2 12.76 15.29 -5.18
N ASN A 3 13.82 15.35 -4.36
CA ASN A 3 13.73 15.65 -2.92
C ASN A 3 13.03 16.98 -2.65
N ALA A 4 13.31 18.01 -3.45
CA ALA A 4 12.66 19.31 -3.34
C ALA A 4 11.14 19.27 -3.60
N SER A 5 10.57 18.13 -4.01
CA SER A 5 9.15 17.90 -4.23
C SER A 5 8.64 16.64 -3.50
N ASP A 6 9.35 16.13 -2.48
CA ASP A 6 9.03 14.84 -1.84
C ASP A 6 8.37 14.94 -0.45
N GLY A 7 8.21 16.14 0.10
CA GLY A 7 7.37 16.30 1.31
C GLY A 7 8.00 15.88 2.64
N THR A 8 9.28 15.48 2.68
CA THR A 8 9.88 14.90 3.90
C THR A 8 10.48 15.96 4.84
N PRO A 9 10.53 15.71 6.16
CA PRO A 9 11.15 16.64 7.13
C PRO A 9 12.63 16.92 6.88
N PHE A 10 13.34 16.04 6.16
CA PHE A 10 14.76 16.20 5.82
C PHE A 10 14.96 16.96 4.50
N ALA A 11 14.02 16.85 3.57
CA ALA A 11 14.12 17.49 2.26
C ALA A 11 13.46 18.88 2.22
N GLN A 12 12.45 19.10 3.07
CA GLN A 12 11.61 20.30 3.03
C GLN A 12 11.30 20.82 4.44
N THR A 13 11.14 22.14 4.54
CA THR A 13 10.57 22.77 5.74
C THR A 13 9.05 22.68 5.68
N ALA A 14 8.40 22.35 6.80
CA ALA A 14 6.95 22.28 6.88
C ALA A 14 6.28 23.60 6.48
N VAL A 15 5.29 23.52 5.58
CA VAL A 15 4.48 24.65 5.16
C VAL A 15 3.58 25.08 6.33
N GLN A 16 3.78 26.30 6.82
CA GLN A 16 3.01 26.83 7.95
C GLN A 16 1.57 27.17 7.53
N PRO A 17 0.60 27.21 8.48
CA PRO A 17 -0.77 27.63 8.18
C PRO A 17 -0.82 28.97 7.43
N GLY A 18 -1.52 29.00 6.30
CA GLY A 18 -1.61 30.16 5.40
C GLY A 18 -0.43 30.33 4.43
N GLY A 19 0.60 29.49 4.53
CA GLY A 19 1.69 29.40 3.56
C GLY A 19 1.34 28.54 2.35
N THR A 20 2.22 28.55 1.35
CA THR A 20 2.09 27.78 0.11
C THR A 20 3.45 27.24 -0.30
N TYR A 21 3.45 26.09 -0.98
CA TYR A 21 4.64 25.51 -1.62
C TYR A 21 4.25 24.83 -2.92
N ASP A 22 5.01 25.07 -3.98
CA ASP A 22 4.76 24.48 -5.29
C ASP A 22 5.61 23.21 -5.47
N TYR A 23 4.94 22.06 -5.54
CA TYR A 23 5.56 20.79 -5.86
C TYR A 23 5.67 20.64 -7.38
N THR A 24 6.88 20.50 -7.90
CA THR A 24 7.13 20.33 -9.34
C THR A 24 7.96 19.08 -9.61
N PHE A 25 7.44 18.19 -10.45
CA PHE A 25 8.11 16.98 -10.90
C PHE A 25 7.52 16.51 -12.23
N GLN A 26 8.25 15.62 -12.92
CA GLN A 26 7.79 15.00 -14.16
C GLN A 26 7.16 13.64 -13.87
N LEU A 27 6.06 13.33 -14.56
CA LEU A 27 5.43 12.01 -14.55
C LEU A 27 6.13 11.13 -15.59
N ILE A 28 7.16 10.41 -15.15
CA ILE A 28 7.98 9.55 -16.03
C ILE A 28 7.59 8.07 -15.93
N ASP A 29 6.94 7.69 -14.83
CA ASP A 29 6.52 6.33 -14.53
C ASP A 29 5.00 6.27 -14.41
N SER A 30 4.37 5.37 -15.16
CA SER A 30 2.96 5.01 -14.99
C SER A 30 2.78 4.17 -13.73
N GLY A 31 1.66 4.31 -13.04
CA GLY A 31 1.37 3.55 -11.84
C GLY A 31 0.24 4.12 -11.02
N PHE A 32 0.01 3.50 -9.86
CA PHE A 32 -1.01 3.91 -8.92
C PHE A 32 -0.38 4.40 -7.62
N TYR A 33 -0.38 5.71 -7.47
CA TYR A 33 0.22 6.44 -6.37
C TYR A 33 -0.86 7.11 -5.53
N TRP A 34 -0.43 7.85 -4.52
CA TRP A 34 -1.27 8.65 -3.67
C TRP A 34 -0.42 9.75 -3.03
N TYR A 35 -1.06 10.78 -2.49
CA TYR A 35 -0.38 11.80 -1.71
C TYR A 35 -1.01 11.90 -0.33
N HIS A 36 -0.18 12.22 0.66
CA HIS A 36 -0.58 12.48 2.04
C HIS A 36 0.45 13.36 2.75
N PRO A 37 0.10 14.00 3.88
CA PRO A 37 1.05 14.71 4.72
C PRO A 37 2.10 13.79 5.34
N HIS A 38 3.34 14.28 5.41
CA HIS A 38 4.46 13.61 6.08
C HIS A 38 4.96 14.37 7.33
N MET A 39 4.16 15.33 7.80
CA MET A 39 4.33 16.05 9.07
C MET A 39 3.13 15.73 9.94
N HIS A 40 3.32 15.08 11.09
CA HIS A 40 2.20 14.58 11.91
C HIS A 40 1.20 13.75 11.09
N GLY A 41 1.74 12.86 10.24
CA GLY A 41 0.95 12.08 9.28
C GLY A 41 -0.14 11.27 9.98
N ASP A 42 0.16 10.70 11.15
CA ASP A 42 -0.77 9.95 11.98
C ASP A 42 -2.08 10.70 12.26
N MET A 43 -2.00 12.00 12.55
CA MET A 43 -3.18 12.84 12.81
C MET A 43 -3.80 13.40 11.54
N GLN A 44 -2.98 13.79 10.57
CA GLN A 44 -3.46 14.49 9.38
C GLN A 44 -4.09 13.54 8.36
N VAL A 45 -3.54 12.33 8.20
CA VAL A 45 -4.13 11.26 7.38
C VAL A 45 -5.47 10.85 7.97
N GLU A 46 -5.55 10.63 9.28
CA GLU A 46 -6.80 10.33 9.99
C GLU A 46 -7.87 11.43 9.81
N ALA A 47 -7.44 12.69 9.70
CA ALA A 47 -8.32 13.82 9.41
C ALA A 47 -8.81 13.88 7.95
N GLY A 48 -8.40 12.93 7.10
CA GLY A 48 -8.83 12.79 5.70
C GLY A 48 -7.91 13.47 4.69
N LEU A 49 -6.69 13.86 5.05
CA LEU A 49 -5.74 14.47 4.12
C LEU A 49 -4.99 13.41 3.32
N TYR A 50 -5.67 12.79 2.36
CA TYR A 50 -5.04 11.89 1.39
C TYR A 50 -5.84 11.88 0.09
N ALA A 51 -5.20 11.57 -1.03
CA ALA A 51 -5.94 11.19 -2.24
C ALA A 51 -5.09 10.35 -3.20
N PRO A 52 -5.73 9.50 -4.02
CA PRO A 52 -5.06 8.73 -5.06
C PRO A 52 -4.54 9.61 -6.22
N ILE A 53 -3.46 9.16 -6.84
CA ILE A 53 -2.92 9.69 -8.10
C ILE A 53 -2.75 8.52 -9.06
N VAL A 54 -3.42 8.57 -10.21
CA VAL A 54 -3.23 7.58 -11.28
C VAL A 54 -2.39 8.20 -12.39
N VAL A 55 -1.27 7.57 -12.72
CA VAL A 55 -0.49 7.91 -13.92
C VAL A 55 -0.70 6.80 -14.94
N HIS A 56 -1.42 7.13 -16.01
CA HIS A 56 -1.85 6.14 -17.00
C HIS A 56 -0.71 5.66 -17.89
N ASP A 57 -0.77 4.37 -18.24
CA ASP A 57 0.00 3.76 -19.31
C ASP A 57 -0.82 3.67 -20.61
N ASP A 58 -0.21 3.08 -21.65
CA ASP A 58 -0.87 2.79 -22.92
C ASP A 58 -1.53 1.39 -22.95
N LEU A 59 -1.63 0.69 -21.81
CA LEU A 59 -2.18 -0.67 -21.75
C LEU A 59 -3.71 -0.63 -21.87
N VAL A 60 -4.19 -1.03 -23.05
CA VAL A 60 -5.63 -1.11 -23.33
C VAL A 60 -6.21 -2.45 -22.87
N ILE A 61 -7.21 -2.39 -22.01
CA ILE A 61 -7.98 -3.54 -21.53
C ILE A 61 -9.46 -3.21 -21.71
N ASP A 62 -10.24 -4.14 -22.28
CA ASP A 62 -11.70 -4.00 -22.34
C ASP A 62 -12.30 -4.18 -20.95
N ILE A 63 -12.74 -3.07 -20.37
CA ILE A 63 -13.32 -2.96 -19.03
C ILE A 63 -14.60 -2.13 -19.08
N ALA A 64 -15.58 -2.49 -18.27
CA ALA A 64 -16.82 -1.75 -18.10
C ALA A 64 -16.68 -0.55 -17.17
N ALA A 65 -15.72 -0.60 -16.23
CA ALA A 65 -15.38 0.49 -15.32
C ALA A 65 -13.92 0.38 -14.86
N ASP A 66 -13.28 1.54 -14.63
CA ASP A 66 -12.03 1.70 -13.87
C ASP A 66 -12.39 2.39 -12.55
N ARG A 67 -12.26 1.68 -11.43
CA ARG A 67 -12.68 2.14 -10.11
C ARG A 67 -11.49 2.32 -9.20
N VAL A 68 -11.50 3.42 -8.46
CA VAL A 68 -10.53 3.68 -7.40
C VAL A 68 -11.20 3.49 -6.05
N PHE A 69 -10.53 2.75 -5.17
CA PHE A 69 -10.96 2.42 -3.82
C PHE A 69 -9.84 2.78 -2.85
N VAL A 70 -10.08 3.81 -2.04
CA VAL A 70 -9.25 4.21 -0.92
C VAL A 70 -9.78 3.50 0.32
N LEU A 71 -9.00 2.56 0.85
CA LEU A 71 -9.31 1.81 2.06
C LEU A 71 -8.75 2.59 3.25
N ASP A 72 -9.60 2.86 4.23
CA ASP A 72 -9.22 3.61 5.42
C ASP A 72 -10.03 3.14 6.64
N ASP A 73 -9.64 3.58 7.82
CA ASP A 73 -10.50 3.55 8.99
C ASP A 73 -10.35 4.82 9.81
N VAL A 74 -11.40 5.15 10.57
CA VAL A 74 -11.37 6.27 11.49
C VAL A 74 -11.85 5.85 12.87
N LYS A 75 -11.23 6.41 13.91
CA LYS A 75 -11.66 6.21 15.29
C LYS A 75 -12.65 7.30 15.66
N LEU A 76 -13.92 6.93 15.82
CA LEU A 76 -14.98 7.83 16.29
C LEU A 76 -15.27 7.62 17.77
N GLU A 77 -15.46 8.72 18.49
CA GLU A 77 -16.05 8.73 19.81
C GLU A 77 -17.54 8.35 19.77
N SER A 78 -18.12 8.03 20.93
CA SER A 78 -19.57 7.79 21.06
C SER A 78 -20.45 8.98 20.60
N THR A 79 -19.87 10.18 20.49
CA THR A 79 -20.52 11.39 19.99
C THR A 79 -20.57 11.47 18.47
N GLY A 80 -19.85 10.58 17.76
CA GLY A 80 -19.66 10.60 16.31
C GLY A 80 -18.53 11.52 15.84
N LYS A 81 -17.79 12.17 16.74
CA LYS A 81 -16.61 12.96 16.40
C LYS A 81 -15.38 12.07 16.18
N LEU A 82 -14.47 12.51 15.31
CA LEU A 82 -13.13 11.93 15.20
C LEU A 82 -12.42 12.03 16.55
N SER A 83 -11.80 10.94 16.98
CA SER A 83 -10.98 10.89 18.19
C SER A 83 -9.67 11.64 17.94
N GLU A 84 -9.43 12.71 18.68
CA GLU A 84 -8.15 13.41 18.68
C GLU A 84 -7.13 12.76 19.63
N ARG A 85 -7.55 11.73 20.38
CA ARG A 85 -6.70 11.00 21.31
C ARG A 85 -6.07 9.78 20.64
N THR A 86 -4.75 9.69 20.78
CA THR A 86 -3.97 8.47 20.54
C THR A 86 -3.71 7.80 21.89
N ASP A 87 -4.15 6.55 22.05
CA ASP A 87 -3.90 5.76 23.25
C ASP A 87 -2.68 4.82 23.11
N ASN A 88 -2.31 4.13 24.18
CA ASN A 88 -1.13 3.26 24.18
C ASN A 88 -1.26 2.10 23.19
N LEU A 89 -2.48 1.63 22.92
CA LEU A 89 -2.71 0.57 21.95
C LEU A 89 -2.55 1.10 20.53
N ASP A 90 -3.04 2.32 20.26
CA ASP A 90 -2.82 3.00 18.98
C ASP A 90 -1.33 3.23 18.72
N LEU A 91 -0.57 3.65 19.74
CA LEU A 91 0.89 3.82 19.65
C LEU A 91 1.60 2.49 19.39
N MET A 92 1.16 1.41 20.03
CA MET A 92 1.79 0.10 19.93
C MET A 92 1.49 -0.60 18.60
N LEU A 93 0.22 -0.61 18.19
CA LEU A 93 -0.23 -1.42 17.06
C LEU A 93 -0.30 -0.62 15.77
N GLY A 94 -0.16 0.70 15.82
CA GLY A 94 -0.71 1.59 14.81
C GLY A 94 -2.21 1.74 15.00
N ARG A 95 -2.70 2.98 14.85
CA ARG A 95 -4.11 3.32 15.07
C ARG A 95 -5.01 2.53 14.12
N GLN A 96 -5.99 1.85 14.69
CA GLN A 96 -7.06 1.15 13.97
C GLN A 96 -8.41 1.70 14.41
N GLY A 97 -9.06 2.43 13.51
CA GLY A 97 -10.39 2.97 13.68
C GLY A 97 -11.46 1.91 13.90
N ASN A 98 -12.52 2.30 14.64
CA ASN A 98 -13.72 1.49 14.84
C ASN A 98 -14.74 1.65 13.70
N VAL A 99 -14.51 2.55 12.76
CA VAL A 99 -15.31 2.74 11.56
C VAL A 99 -14.43 2.52 10.34
N VAL A 100 -14.66 1.42 9.64
CA VAL A 100 -13.93 1.09 8.40
C VAL A 100 -14.61 1.79 7.22
N LEU A 101 -13.80 2.38 6.35
CA LEU A 101 -14.23 3.22 5.25
C LEU A 101 -13.68 2.70 3.92
N ILE A 102 -14.46 2.91 2.87
CA ILE A 102 -13.99 2.86 1.49
C ILE A 102 -14.43 4.16 0.80
N ASN A 103 -13.48 4.89 0.22
CA ASN A 103 -13.71 6.23 -0.35
C ASN A 103 -14.43 7.20 0.62
N GLY A 104 -14.06 7.16 1.91
CA GLY A 104 -14.64 8.01 2.96
C GLY A 104 -16.06 7.66 3.38
N GLN A 105 -16.61 6.52 2.93
CA GLN A 105 -17.98 6.08 3.25
C GLN A 105 -17.97 4.74 3.98
N GLN A 106 -18.92 4.58 4.91
CA GLN A 106 -19.19 3.31 5.59
C GLN A 106 -20.23 2.52 4.79
N HIS A 107 -19.90 1.27 4.42
CA HIS A 107 -20.75 0.35 3.65
C HIS A 107 -21.45 0.99 2.41
N PRO A 108 -20.73 1.72 1.54
CA PRO A 108 -21.34 2.21 0.31
C PRO A 108 -21.72 1.04 -0.61
N SER A 109 -22.53 1.35 -1.63
CA SER A 109 -22.79 0.43 -2.74
C SER A 109 -22.40 1.02 -4.08
N VAL A 110 -22.07 0.14 -5.02
CA VAL A 110 -21.86 0.46 -6.44
C VAL A 110 -22.70 -0.45 -7.30
N THR A 111 -23.02 0.02 -8.51
CA THR A 111 -23.65 -0.80 -9.53
C THR A 111 -22.62 -1.30 -10.53
N ALA A 112 -22.61 -2.60 -10.80
CA ALA A 112 -21.83 -3.24 -11.86
C ALA A 112 -22.74 -3.88 -12.91
N LYS A 113 -22.24 -4.06 -14.13
CA LYS A 113 -22.98 -4.79 -15.18
C LYS A 113 -22.73 -6.29 -15.03
N ALA A 114 -23.79 -7.09 -15.06
CA ALA A 114 -23.67 -8.55 -15.09
C ALA A 114 -22.81 -9.04 -16.28
N GLY A 115 -21.89 -9.97 -16.01
CA GLY A 115 -20.97 -10.55 -16.99
C GLY A 115 -19.86 -9.62 -17.48
N SER A 116 -19.55 -8.54 -16.74
CA SER A 116 -18.54 -7.56 -17.15
C SER A 116 -17.18 -7.80 -16.51
N ARG A 117 -16.15 -7.17 -17.07
CA ARG A 117 -14.83 -7.02 -16.43
C ARG A 117 -14.68 -5.61 -15.92
N GLU A 118 -14.20 -5.43 -14.71
CA GLU A 118 -13.81 -4.12 -14.19
C GLU A 118 -12.34 -4.11 -13.76
N ARG A 119 -11.71 -2.93 -13.82
CA ARG A 119 -10.41 -2.67 -13.20
C ARG A 119 -10.64 -1.97 -11.88
N TRP A 120 -10.10 -2.52 -10.80
CA TRP A 120 -10.17 -1.94 -9.46
C TRP A 120 -8.78 -1.58 -8.97
N ARG A 121 -8.62 -0.37 -8.44
CA ARG A 121 -7.37 0.18 -7.90
C ARG A 121 -7.55 0.42 -6.41
N PHE A 122 -6.85 -0.35 -5.59
CA PHE A 122 -6.92 -0.27 -4.14
C PHE A 122 -5.68 0.42 -3.58
N VAL A 123 -5.89 1.40 -2.71
CA VAL A 123 -4.83 1.99 -1.88
C VAL A 123 -5.22 1.85 -0.42
N ASN A 124 -4.30 1.33 0.39
CA ASN A 124 -4.49 1.30 1.84
C ASN A 124 -3.94 2.59 2.46
N ALA A 125 -4.84 3.50 2.82
CA ALA A 125 -4.53 4.78 3.44
C ALA A 125 -4.64 4.74 4.98
N ALA A 126 -5.03 3.60 5.58
CA ALA A 126 -5.18 3.49 7.02
C ALA A 126 -3.84 3.59 7.76
N ASN A 127 -3.88 4.18 8.96
CA ASN A 127 -2.70 4.35 9.81
C ASN A 127 -2.04 3.01 10.21
N GLY A 128 -2.83 2.01 10.62
CA GLY A 128 -2.32 0.72 11.11
C GLY A 128 -3.15 -0.50 10.72
N ARG A 129 -4.18 -0.35 9.90
CA ARG A 129 -5.02 -1.47 9.46
C ARG A 129 -4.42 -2.16 8.24
N TYR A 130 -4.32 -3.48 8.33
CA TYR A 130 -4.11 -4.35 7.17
C TYR A 130 -5.47 -4.74 6.61
N PHE A 131 -5.62 -4.67 5.29
CA PHE A 131 -6.81 -5.16 4.61
C PHE A 131 -6.48 -6.45 3.89
N ASN A 132 -7.13 -7.55 4.28
CA ASN A 132 -7.08 -8.81 3.54
C ASN A 132 -8.37 -8.97 2.74
N LEU A 133 -8.41 -8.44 1.52
CA LEU A 133 -9.64 -8.33 0.74
C LEU A 133 -10.08 -9.69 0.20
N GLU A 134 -11.38 -9.91 0.17
CA GLU A 134 -12.02 -11.07 -0.46
C GLU A 134 -13.31 -10.64 -1.14
N LEU A 135 -13.54 -11.18 -2.34
CA LEU A 135 -14.84 -11.13 -3.01
C LEU A 135 -15.34 -12.58 -3.15
N PRO A 136 -16.34 -13.02 -2.38
CA PRO A 136 -16.78 -14.41 -2.38
C PRO A 136 -17.10 -14.94 -3.78
N GLY A 137 -16.58 -16.13 -4.11
CA GLY A 137 -16.78 -16.78 -5.42
C GLY A 137 -15.94 -16.22 -6.57
N HIS A 138 -15.09 -15.22 -6.30
CA HIS A 138 -14.31 -14.51 -7.31
C HIS A 138 -12.81 -14.56 -6.99
N THR A 139 -11.99 -14.27 -7.99
CA THR A 139 -10.56 -14.02 -7.82
C THR A 139 -10.20 -12.62 -8.28
N PHE A 140 -9.16 -12.08 -7.69
CA PHE A 140 -8.49 -10.88 -8.16
C PHE A 140 -7.38 -11.30 -9.12
N ARG A 141 -7.48 -10.91 -10.39
CA ARG A 141 -6.33 -10.96 -11.29
C ARG A 141 -5.48 -9.73 -11.02
N VAL A 142 -4.41 -9.87 -10.25
CA VAL A 142 -3.50 -8.78 -9.94
C VAL A 142 -2.66 -8.46 -11.16
N ILE A 143 -2.79 -7.25 -11.68
CA ILE A 143 -2.15 -6.78 -12.91
C ILE A 143 -1.09 -5.72 -12.66
N GLY A 144 -1.07 -5.12 -11.47
CA GLY A 144 -0.15 -4.05 -11.08
C GLY A 144 -0.14 -3.88 -9.56
N TRP A 145 0.89 -3.22 -9.06
CA TRP A 145 0.97 -2.73 -7.68
C TRP A 145 1.56 -1.31 -7.68
N ASP A 146 2.11 -0.87 -6.55
CA ASP A 146 2.72 0.44 -6.29
C ASP A 146 3.21 1.23 -7.54
N GLY A 147 4.20 0.72 -8.27
CA GLY A 147 4.83 1.37 -9.42
C GLY A 147 4.40 0.81 -10.78
N GLY A 148 3.15 0.40 -10.93
CA GLY A 148 2.54 0.09 -12.23
C GLY A 148 2.41 -1.39 -12.58
N PRO A 149 2.25 -1.72 -13.88
CA PRO A 149 1.89 -3.07 -14.32
C PRO A 149 2.97 -4.12 -14.06
N LEU A 150 2.52 -5.30 -13.66
CA LEU A 150 3.34 -6.51 -13.54
C LEU A 150 3.69 -7.07 -14.90
N VAL A 151 4.88 -7.67 -15.01
CA VAL A 151 5.26 -8.43 -16.22
C VAL A 151 4.35 -9.63 -16.43
N THR A 152 3.98 -10.31 -15.33
CA THR A 152 3.12 -11.49 -15.35
C THR A 152 2.04 -11.34 -14.29
N PRO A 153 0.78 -11.06 -14.67
CA PRO A 153 -0.34 -11.07 -13.74
C PRO A 153 -0.52 -12.43 -13.07
N TYR A 154 -1.13 -12.41 -11.89
CA TYR A 154 -1.45 -13.63 -11.13
C TYR A 154 -2.86 -13.56 -10.56
N GLU A 155 -3.43 -14.73 -10.27
CA GLU A 155 -4.73 -14.84 -9.60
C GLU A 155 -4.54 -14.93 -8.09
N ALA A 156 -5.36 -14.21 -7.33
CA ALA A 156 -5.40 -14.28 -5.89
C ALA A 156 -6.85 -14.40 -5.41
N SER A 157 -7.14 -15.35 -4.53
CA SER A 157 -8.45 -15.47 -3.87
C SER A 157 -8.64 -14.41 -2.78
N THR A 158 -7.54 -13.97 -2.17
CA THR A 158 -7.52 -12.87 -1.23
C THR A 158 -6.36 -11.92 -1.54
N LEU A 159 -6.52 -10.65 -1.20
CA LEU A 159 -5.51 -9.62 -1.44
C LEU A 159 -5.12 -8.95 -0.14
N LEU A 160 -3.98 -9.35 0.43
CA LEU A 160 -3.42 -8.70 1.61
C LEU A 160 -2.75 -7.39 1.21
N MET A 161 -3.12 -6.31 1.89
CA MET A 161 -2.60 -4.96 1.68
C MET A 161 -2.17 -4.36 3.00
N ALA A 162 -0.87 -4.15 3.18
CA ALA A 162 -0.34 -3.39 4.30
C ALA A 162 -0.56 -1.87 4.09
N PRO A 163 -0.52 -1.06 5.15
CA PRO A 163 -0.56 0.40 5.03
C PRO A 163 0.43 0.93 3.98
N GLY A 164 -0.05 1.81 3.10
CA GLY A 164 0.74 2.42 2.01
C GLY A 164 0.86 1.61 0.73
N GLU A 165 0.49 0.31 0.72
CA GLU A 165 0.51 -0.50 -0.48
C GLU A 165 -0.65 -0.19 -1.44
N ARG A 166 -0.38 -0.36 -2.73
CA ARG A 166 -1.38 -0.24 -3.79
C ARG A 166 -1.41 -1.47 -4.66
N TYR A 167 -2.60 -1.79 -5.13
CA TYR A 167 -2.84 -2.89 -6.06
C TYR A 167 -3.81 -2.49 -7.15
N GLU A 168 -3.51 -2.91 -8.38
CA GLU A 168 -4.41 -2.86 -9.51
C GLU A 168 -4.83 -4.28 -9.86
N VAL A 169 -6.14 -4.52 -9.89
CA VAL A 169 -6.70 -5.84 -10.15
C VAL A 169 -7.79 -5.77 -11.22
N LEU A 170 -7.94 -6.86 -11.96
CA LEU A 170 -9.12 -7.10 -12.77
C LEU A 170 -10.04 -8.07 -12.06
N VAL A 171 -11.33 -7.79 -12.10
CA VAL A 171 -12.37 -8.68 -11.57
C VAL A 171 -13.33 -9.02 -12.69
N GLU A 172 -13.50 -10.32 -12.95
CA GLU A 172 -14.51 -10.86 -13.86
C GLU A 172 -15.81 -11.03 -13.07
N LEU A 173 -16.75 -10.11 -13.24
CA LEU A 173 -18.01 -10.07 -12.52
C LEU A 173 -19.06 -10.89 -13.28
N ALA A 174 -18.94 -12.22 -13.18
CA ALA A 174 -19.72 -13.19 -13.95
C ALA A 174 -21.17 -13.39 -13.46
N ASP A 175 -21.58 -12.68 -12.41
CA ASP A 175 -22.89 -12.78 -11.76
C ASP A 175 -24.04 -12.35 -12.66
N ALA A 176 -25.27 -12.67 -12.24
CA ALA A 176 -26.49 -12.37 -12.96
C ALA A 176 -27.07 -11.00 -12.58
N GLU A 177 -27.90 -10.46 -13.46
CA GLU A 177 -28.69 -9.26 -13.15
C GLU A 177 -29.59 -9.53 -11.92
N GLY A 178 -29.57 -8.61 -10.96
CA GLY A 178 -30.30 -8.73 -9.70
C GLY A 178 -29.52 -9.40 -8.57
N ASP A 179 -28.34 -9.98 -8.85
CA ASP A 179 -27.45 -10.48 -7.80
C ASP A 179 -26.85 -9.31 -6.99
N ARG A 180 -26.38 -9.64 -5.79
CA ARG A 180 -25.63 -8.72 -4.93
C ARG A 180 -24.42 -9.44 -4.34
N LEU A 181 -23.26 -8.79 -4.42
CA LEU A 181 -22.02 -9.24 -3.78
C LEU A 181 -21.53 -8.23 -2.75
N GLU A 182 -20.67 -8.71 -1.86
CA GLU A 182 -20.02 -7.90 -0.84
C GLU A 182 -18.51 -8.10 -0.94
N LEU A 183 -17.78 -7.03 -1.24
CA LEU A 183 -16.34 -6.99 -0.99
C LEU A 183 -16.16 -6.89 0.53
N ARG A 184 -15.37 -7.79 1.10
CA ARG A 184 -15.08 -7.82 2.53
C ARG A 184 -13.59 -7.79 2.79
N THR A 185 -13.21 -7.39 4.00
CA THR A 185 -11.87 -7.65 4.53
C THR A 185 -11.94 -8.73 5.60
N LEU A 186 -11.04 -9.70 5.48
CA LEU A 186 -10.83 -10.77 6.44
C LEU A 186 -9.82 -10.35 7.50
N HIS A 187 -9.88 -11.01 8.65
CA HIS A 187 -8.84 -10.89 9.65
C HIS A 187 -7.49 -11.40 9.11
N TYR A 188 -6.43 -10.69 9.48
CA TYR A 188 -5.05 -11.05 9.25
C TYR A 188 -4.30 -10.91 10.57
N ASP A 189 -3.73 -12.01 11.05
CA ASP A 189 -2.87 -11.99 12.24
C ASP A 189 -1.52 -11.40 11.87
N ARG A 190 -1.37 -10.11 12.18
CA ARG A 190 -0.13 -9.33 11.99
C ARG A 190 0.69 -9.17 13.27
N GLY A 191 0.38 -9.92 14.33
CA GLY A 191 1.07 -9.85 15.63
C GLY A 191 0.23 -9.30 16.77
N HIS A 192 0.81 -9.27 17.97
CA HIS A 192 0.21 -8.69 19.19
C HIS A 192 -1.17 -9.23 19.59
N ASN A 193 -1.55 -10.43 19.13
CA ASN A 193 -2.82 -11.10 19.45
C ASN A 193 -4.06 -10.22 19.21
N ILE A 194 -4.07 -9.43 18.13
CA ILE A 194 -5.22 -8.60 17.76
C ILE A 194 -6.45 -9.51 17.60
N PRO A 195 -7.57 -9.24 18.30
CA PRO A 195 -8.76 -10.08 18.19
C PRO A 195 -9.28 -10.15 16.75
N ASP A 196 -9.75 -11.33 16.35
CA ASP A 196 -10.45 -11.54 15.08
C ASP A 196 -11.90 -10.99 15.19
N PRO A 197 -12.24 -9.89 14.50
CA PRO A 197 -13.61 -9.37 14.51
C PRO A 197 -14.56 -10.14 13.58
N GLY A 198 -14.06 -11.16 12.87
CA GLY A 198 -14.71 -11.77 11.71
C GLY A 198 -14.58 -10.91 10.44
N PRO A 199 -15.15 -11.39 9.32
CA PRO A 199 -15.17 -10.61 8.09
C PRO A 199 -15.95 -9.29 8.24
N ILE A 200 -15.40 -8.20 7.71
CA ILE A 200 -16.01 -6.86 7.71
C ILE A 200 -16.41 -6.51 6.27
N GLU A 201 -17.68 -6.21 6.04
CA GLU A 201 -18.17 -5.70 4.75
C GLU A 201 -17.58 -4.31 4.47
N LEU A 202 -17.01 -4.12 3.28
CA LEU A 202 -16.48 -2.85 2.82
C LEU A 202 -17.41 -2.18 1.81
N LEU A 203 -17.89 -2.93 0.82
CA LEU A 203 -18.61 -2.42 -0.34
C LEU A 203 -19.63 -3.44 -0.82
N ALA A 204 -20.87 -3.01 -1.02
CA ALA A 204 -21.88 -3.77 -1.72
C ALA A 204 -21.82 -3.51 -3.24
N ILE A 205 -22.00 -4.56 -4.04
CA ILE A 205 -22.02 -4.50 -5.50
C ILE A 205 -23.37 -5.04 -5.96
N ASP A 206 -24.22 -4.16 -6.48
CA ASP A 206 -25.53 -4.51 -7.04
C ASP A 206 -25.40 -4.70 -8.56
N PHE A 207 -25.92 -5.82 -9.07
CA PHE A 207 -25.76 -6.18 -10.47
C PHE A 207 -26.93 -5.72 -11.35
N ALA A 208 -26.63 -4.79 -12.25
CA ALA A 208 -27.56 -4.33 -13.28
C ALA A 208 -27.56 -5.23 -14.52
N ALA A 209 -28.42 -4.88 -15.47
CA ALA A 209 -28.57 -5.56 -16.74
C ALA A 209 -27.22 -5.89 -17.42
N ARG A 210 -27.18 -7.09 -18.01
CA ARG A 210 -25.99 -7.67 -18.63
C ARG A 210 -25.38 -6.70 -19.65
N GLY A 211 -24.06 -6.51 -19.52
CA GLY A 211 -23.27 -5.73 -20.47
C GLY A 211 -22.84 -6.52 -21.70
N THR A 212 -22.06 -5.87 -22.56
CA THR A 212 -21.29 -6.57 -23.59
C THR A 212 -20.22 -7.44 -22.91
N PRO A 213 -20.07 -8.73 -23.27
CA PRO A 213 -18.99 -9.54 -22.76
C PRO A 213 -17.63 -8.92 -23.11
N PRO A 214 -16.67 -8.90 -22.17
CA PRO A 214 -15.37 -8.29 -22.42
C PRO A 214 -14.58 -9.08 -23.46
N SER A 215 -13.76 -8.38 -24.25
CA SER A 215 -12.81 -9.00 -25.17
C SER A 215 -11.74 -9.82 -24.43
N ALA A 216 -10.98 -10.60 -25.19
CA ALA A 216 -9.80 -11.29 -24.67
C ALA A 216 -8.81 -10.28 -24.08
N LEU A 217 -8.11 -10.69 -23.03
CA LEU A 217 -7.04 -9.91 -22.42
C LEU A 217 -5.80 -9.85 -23.32
N PRO A 218 -4.98 -8.80 -23.16
CA PRO A 218 -3.69 -8.75 -23.83
C PRO A 218 -2.77 -9.88 -23.35
N THR A 219 -1.85 -10.28 -24.23
CA THR A 219 -0.79 -11.27 -23.92
C THR A 219 0.48 -10.62 -23.38
N THR A 220 0.55 -9.29 -23.39
CA THR A 220 1.68 -8.49 -22.93
C THR A 220 1.18 -7.47 -21.91
N TRP A 221 1.87 -7.38 -20.78
CA TRP A 221 1.51 -6.54 -19.64
C TRP A 221 2.62 -5.52 -19.39
N GLY A 222 3.22 -5.52 -18.20
CA GLY A 222 4.38 -4.69 -17.88
C GLY A 222 5.64 -5.10 -18.65
N THR A 223 6.53 -4.14 -18.86
CA THR A 223 7.82 -4.32 -19.56
C THR A 223 9.03 -4.18 -18.63
N VAL A 224 8.78 -4.17 -17.32
CA VAL A 224 9.81 -4.01 -16.27
C VAL A 224 10.90 -5.08 -16.42
N GLN A 225 12.15 -4.65 -16.28
CA GLN A 225 13.31 -5.54 -16.25
C GLN A 225 13.83 -5.71 -14.83
N PRO A 226 14.45 -6.85 -14.49
CA PRO A 226 15.11 -7.01 -13.21
C PRO A 226 16.18 -5.93 -12.98
N ILE A 227 16.27 -5.39 -11.77
CA ILE A 227 17.42 -4.59 -11.33
C ILE A 227 18.67 -5.49 -11.44
N PRO A 228 19.74 -5.04 -12.11
CA PRO A 228 20.94 -5.84 -12.32
C PRO A 228 21.77 -5.93 -11.04
N VAL A 229 21.46 -6.90 -10.19
CA VAL A 229 22.25 -7.23 -9.01
C VAL A 229 23.53 -7.97 -9.42
N GLU A 230 24.68 -7.47 -8.96
CA GLU A 230 25.99 -8.10 -9.16
C GLU A 230 26.48 -8.73 -7.84
N PRO A 231 27.39 -9.73 -7.88
CA PRO A 231 28.03 -10.24 -6.67
C PRO A 231 28.77 -9.16 -5.86
N SER A 232 29.16 -8.06 -6.51
CA SER A 232 29.79 -6.87 -5.93
C SER A 232 28.81 -5.82 -5.40
N SER A 233 27.50 -5.97 -5.63
CA SER A 233 26.49 -5.04 -5.12
C SER A 233 26.57 -4.96 -3.60
N LEU A 234 26.55 -3.73 -3.08
CA LEU A 234 26.60 -3.50 -1.63
C LEU A 234 25.35 -4.09 -0.98
N GLN A 235 25.52 -4.80 0.12
CA GLN A 235 24.42 -5.29 0.94
C GLN A 235 24.28 -4.41 2.18
N ARG A 236 23.06 -3.94 2.45
CA ARG A 236 22.74 -3.09 3.58
C ARG A 236 21.65 -3.75 4.41
N ARG A 237 21.86 -3.81 5.72
CA ARG A 237 20.90 -4.39 6.67
C ARG A 237 20.19 -3.31 7.47
N PHE A 238 18.89 -3.50 7.63
CA PHE A 238 18.01 -2.71 8.46
C PHE A 238 17.31 -3.64 9.43
N VAL A 239 17.44 -3.38 10.72
CA VAL A 239 16.85 -4.21 11.77
C VAL A 239 15.72 -3.43 12.43
N LEU A 240 14.49 -3.92 12.27
CA LEU A 240 13.32 -3.37 12.93
C LEU A 240 13.21 -3.97 14.33
N ARG A 241 13.09 -3.11 15.34
CA ARG A 241 12.84 -3.53 16.73
C ARG A 241 11.74 -2.71 17.36
N GLU A 242 11.09 -3.35 18.31
CA GLU A 242 10.19 -2.76 19.27
C GLU A 242 10.88 -2.86 20.64
N ASP A 243 11.02 -1.72 21.33
CA ASP A 243 11.39 -1.68 22.74
C ASP A 243 10.15 -1.35 23.57
N ASP A 244 9.66 -2.37 24.28
CA ASP A 244 8.52 -2.33 25.19
C ASP A 244 8.95 -2.21 26.66
N THR A 245 10.26 -2.08 26.94
CA THR A 245 10.81 -2.09 28.30
C THR A 245 10.46 -0.85 29.10
N VAL A 246 10.04 0.24 28.42
CA VAL A 246 9.50 1.44 29.04
C VAL A 246 7.96 1.36 29.06
N PRO A 247 7.34 1.13 30.23
CA PRO A 247 5.89 1.04 30.30
C PRO A 247 5.24 2.36 29.84
N ALA A 248 4.30 2.26 28.91
CA ALA A 248 3.43 3.31 28.34
C ALA A 248 3.91 4.06 27.09
N MET A 249 5.13 3.86 26.59
CA MET A 249 5.58 4.47 25.32
C MET A 249 6.47 3.48 24.57
N PRO A 250 5.90 2.63 23.67
CA PRO A 250 6.73 1.77 22.84
C PRO A 250 7.67 2.62 21.98
N VAL A 251 8.91 2.19 21.86
CA VAL A 251 9.87 2.82 20.96
C VAL A 251 10.16 1.88 19.80
N PHE A 252 9.83 2.32 18.60
CA PHE A 252 10.14 1.61 17.37
C PHE A 252 11.43 2.15 16.77
N THR A 253 12.34 1.26 16.40
CA THR A 253 13.66 1.63 15.88
C THR A 253 13.97 0.91 14.58
N ILE A 254 14.83 1.55 13.79
CA ILE A 254 15.56 0.92 12.69
C ILE A 254 17.04 1.02 13.03
N ASN A 255 17.73 -0.12 13.11
CA ASN A 255 19.14 -0.19 13.54
C ASN A 255 19.39 0.48 14.89
N ASP A 256 18.49 0.25 15.86
CA ASP A 256 18.54 0.80 17.23
C ASP A 256 18.46 2.34 17.32
N GLU A 257 18.08 3.01 16.22
CA GLU A 257 17.89 4.46 16.15
C GLU A 257 16.40 4.82 15.94
N ALA A 258 15.96 5.92 16.53
CA ALA A 258 14.61 6.46 16.41
C ALA A 258 14.62 7.90 15.90
N PHE A 259 13.69 8.23 15.00
CA PHE A 259 13.53 9.60 14.49
C PHE A 259 13.26 10.60 15.64
N PRO A 260 13.83 11.81 15.62
CA PRO A 260 14.66 12.42 14.56
C PRO A 260 16.16 12.09 14.64
N ASN A 261 16.60 11.35 15.65
CA ASN A 261 18.01 11.11 15.92
C ASN A 261 18.51 9.85 15.17
N ILE A 262 18.59 9.96 13.84
CA ILE A 262 18.96 8.87 12.95
C ILE A 262 20.22 9.21 12.14
N THR A 263 20.98 8.18 11.79
CA THR A 263 22.12 8.22 10.88
C THR A 263 21.61 8.08 9.44
N PRO A 264 21.78 9.11 8.59
CA PRO A 264 21.31 9.03 7.21
C PRO A 264 22.02 7.95 6.41
N VAL A 265 21.24 7.16 5.68
CA VAL A 265 21.76 6.27 4.65
C VAL A 265 22.33 7.11 3.50
N ARG A 266 23.59 6.86 3.16
CA ARG A 266 24.28 7.52 2.04
C ARG A 266 24.76 6.46 1.06
N GLY A 267 24.64 6.77 -0.23
CA GLY A 267 25.15 5.95 -1.32
C GLY A 267 25.27 6.78 -2.60
N PRO A 268 26.06 6.33 -3.59
CA PRO A 268 26.21 7.04 -4.85
C PRO A 268 24.96 6.85 -5.71
N SER A 269 24.48 7.91 -6.35
CA SER A 269 23.40 7.82 -7.33
C SER A 269 23.77 6.89 -8.50
N GLY A 270 22.80 6.13 -9.00
CA GLY A 270 22.93 5.11 -10.04
C GLY A 270 23.55 3.79 -9.55
N LYS A 271 23.75 3.60 -8.25
CA LYS A 271 24.27 2.33 -7.71
C LYS A 271 23.15 1.42 -7.24
N VAL A 272 23.30 0.15 -7.59
CA VAL A 272 22.43 -0.93 -7.09
C VAL A 272 22.95 -1.41 -5.74
N GLU A 273 22.06 -1.40 -4.75
CA GLU A 273 22.26 -2.03 -3.45
C GLU A 273 21.22 -3.15 -3.24
N ILE A 274 21.58 -4.15 -2.44
CA ILE A 274 20.63 -5.11 -1.88
C ILE A 274 20.33 -4.65 -0.45
N TRP A 275 19.06 -4.42 -0.16
CA TRP A 275 18.61 -4.08 1.18
C TRP A 275 17.95 -5.30 1.81
N GLU A 276 18.40 -5.64 3.01
CA GLU A 276 17.85 -6.70 3.85
C GLU A 276 17.17 -6.04 5.04
N VAL A 277 15.84 -6.18 5.13
CA VAL A 277 15.04 -5.67 6.24
C VAL A 277 14.64 -6.85 7.09
N GLU A 278 15.22 -6.94 8.27
CA GLU A 278 14.96 -7.96 9.27
C GLU A 278 14.06 -7.39 10.34
N ASN A 279 12.93 -8.04 10.57
CA ASN A 279 11.99 -7.68 11.61
C ASN A 279 12.17 -8.61 12.81
N LEU A 280 12.62 -8.05 13.93
CA LEU A 280 12.80 -8.77 15.20
C LEU A 280 11.68 -8.49 16.20
N SER A 281 10.63 -7.77 15.80
CA SER A 281 9.48 -7.49 16.66
C SER A 281 8.41 -8.57 16.54
N GLU A 282 7.44 -8.52 17.46
CA GLU A 282 6.31 -9.45 17.54
C GLU A 282 5.17 -9.11 16.57
N MET A 283 5.35 -8.10 15.72
CA MET A 283 4.36 -7.66 14.73
C MET A 283 4.96 -7.36 13.36
N ASP A 284 4.11 -7.41 12.35
CA ASP A 284 4.45 -7.04 10.99
C ASP A 284 4.65 -5.53 10.86
N HIS A 285 5.58 -5.13 9.98
CA HIS A 285 5.86 -3.73 9.66
C HIS A 285 5.86 -3.49 8.16
N PRO A 286 5.03 -2.58 7.61
CA PRO A 286 5.19 -2.11 6.25
C PRO A 286 6.43 -1.21 6.16
N PHE A 287 7.43 -1.63 5.38
CA PHE A 287 8.62 -0.85 5.11
C PHE A 287 8.44 -0.04 3.82
N HIS A 288 8.53 1.29 3.92
CA HIS A 288 8.41 2.21 2.79
C HIS A 288 9.74 2.88 2.46
N LEU A 289 10.03 3.04 1.16
CA LEU A 289 11.19 3.77 0.65
C LEU A 289 10.75 4.97 -0.19
N HIS A 290 11.16 6.16 0.23
CA HIS A 290 10.93 7.40 -0.49
C HIS A 290 11.76 7.51 -1.78
N GLY A 291 11.19 8.17 -2.79
CA GLY A 291 11.89 8.61 -4.00
C GLY A 291 12.28 7.52 -5.00
N MET A 292 12.35 6.26 -4.58
CA MET A 292 12.84 5.12 -5.34
C MET A 292 11.85 3.95 -5.27
N SER A 293 11.93 3.08 -6.26
CA SER A 293 11.25 1.78 -6.25
C SER A 293 12.28 0.66 -6.11
N PHE A 294 11.80 -0.51 -5.68
CA PHE A 294 12.60 -1.71 -5.48
C PHE A 294 11.91 -2.95 -6.04
N GLN A 295 12.69 -4.03 -6.13
CA GLN A 295 12.23 -5.35 -6.56
C GLN A 295 12.66 -6.42 -5.54
N SER A 296 11.71 -7.23 -5.08
CA SER A 296 11.97 -8.30 -4.11
C SER A 296 12.95 -9.33 -4.65
N LEU A 297 13.82 -9.82 -3.76
CA LEU A 297 14.81 -10.86 -4.03
C LEU A 297 14.60 -12.05 -3.10
N ASP A 298 15.01 -13.22 -3.57
CA ASP A 298 15.12 -14.42 -2.74
C ASP A 298 16.43 -14.42 -1.93
N ALA A 299 16.64 -15.46 -1.14
CA ALA A 299 17.86 -15.62 -0.33
C ALA A 299 19.15 -15.76 -1.17
N ALA A 300 19.04 -16.14 -2.44
CA ALA A 300 20.16 -16.22 -3.38
C ALA A 300 20.41 -14.90 -4.12
N GLY A 301 19.57 -13.87 -3.91
CA GLY A 301 19.65 -12.58 -4.59
C GLY A 301 18.99 -12.58 -5.97
N SER A 302 18.15 -13.57 -6.28
CA SER A 302 17.40 -13.64 -7.53
C SER A 302 16.05 -12.93 -7.40
N PRO A 303 15.56 -12.21 -8.43
CA PRO A 303 14.24 -11.58 -8.39
C PRO A 303 13.13 -12.58 -8.07
N VAL A 304 12.25 -12.21 -7.13
CA VAL A 304 11.05 -12.98 -6.78
C VAL A 304 9.90 -12.48 -7.63
N GLY A 305 9.25 -13.40 -8.34
CA GLY A 305 8.09 -13.10 -9.17
C GLY A 305 6.81 -12.89 -8.34
N PRO A 306 5.80 -12.20 -8.91
CA PRO A 306 5.82 -11.47 -10.18
C PRO A 306 6.81 -10.31 -10.21
N LEU A 307 7.27 -9.92 -11.40
CA LEU A 307 8.18 -8.78 -11.53
C LEU A 307 7.39 -7.48 -11.70
N GLY A 308 7.73 -6.47 -10.92
CA GLY A 308 7.14 -5.13 -10.94
C GLY A 308 7.84 -4.22 -9.92
N TRP A 309 7.43 -2.96 -9.84
CA TRP A 309 8.04 -1.95 -8.97
C TRP A 309 7.27 -1.75 -7.67
N LYS A 310 7.88 -2.05 -6.52
CA LYS A 310 7.30 -1.73 -5.21
C LYS A 310 8.01 -0.55 -4.58
N ASP A 311 7.31 0.19 -3.73
CA ASP A 311 7.93 1.20 -2.84
C ASP A 311 7.57 0.97 -1.38
N THR A 312 6.61 0.08 -1.12
CA THR A 312 6.16 -0.31 0.21
C THR A 312 6.05 -1.82 0.24
N ILE A 313 6.53 -2.49 1.30
CA ILE A 313 6.46 -3.94 1.41
C ILE A 313 6.21 -4.35 2.86
N ASN A 314 5.30 -5.30 3.06
CA ASN A 314 5.14 -5.91 4.38
C ASN A 314 6.40 -6.71 4.76
N VAL A 315 6.92 -6.47 5.95
CA VAL A 315 7.99 -7.27 6.57
C VAL A 315 7.36 -8.04 7.73
N PRO A 316 7.04 -9.34 7.54
CA PRO A 316 6.37 -10.12 8.58
C PRO A 316 7.16 -10.17 9.88
N ARG A 317 6.46 -10.33 11.01
CA ARG A 317 7.10 -10.55 12.32
C ARG A 317 8.13 -11.68 12.26
N GLU A 318 9.25 -11.49 12.94
CA GLU A 318 10.35 -12.47 13.04
C GLU A 318 10.88 -12.96 11.67
N ALA A 319 10.74 -12.16 10.62
CA ALA A 319 11.15 -12.51 9.26
C ALA A 319 12.16 -11.53 8.67
N THR A 320 12.75 -11.89 7.54
CA THR A 320 13.61 -11.01 6.75
C THR A 320 13.11 -10.94 5.33
N VAL A 321 12.99 -9.72 4.81
CA VAL A 321 12.69 -9.43 3.41
C VAL A 321 13.92 -8.83 2.74
N ARG A 322 14.16 -9.18 1.48
CA ARG A 322 15.28 -8.69 0.69
C ARG A 322 14.77 -8.05 -0.59
N PHE A 323 15.35 -6.94 -0.98
CA PHE A 323 15.04 -6.30 -2.26
C PHE A 323 16.26 -5.58 -2.86
N ALA A 324 16.29 -5.51 -4.18
CA ALA A 324 17.23 -4.68 -4.90
C ALA A 324 16.66 -3.27 -5.04
N VAL A 325 17.50 -2.26 -4.84
CA VAL A 325 17.19 -0.85 -5.11
C VAL A 325 18.30 -0.24 -5.95
N GLU A 326 17.93 0.52 -6.97
CA GLU A 326 18.86 1.43 -7.65
C GLU A 326 18.73 2.81 -7.00
N LEU A 327 19.82 3.30 -6.42
CA LEU A 327 19.81 4.59 -5.74
C LEU A 327 19.64 5.72 -6.75
N GLY A 328 18.45 6.33 -6.78
CA GLY A 328 18.08 7.41 -7.71
C GLY A 328 18.71 8.76 -7.37
N ALA A 329 18.54 9.73 -8.27
CA ALA A 329 18.98 11.11 -8.07
C ALA A 329 18.24 11.77 -6.89
N PRO A 330 18.90 12.68 -6.15
CA PRO A 330 18.26 13.46 -5.10
C PRO A 330 17.18 14.41 -5.63
#